data_AF-A0A6B2LQ97-F1
#
_entry.id   AF-A0A6B2LQ97-F1
#
_cell.length_a   1.000
_cell.length_b   1.000
_cell.length_c   1.000
_cell.angle_alpha   90.00
_cell.angle_beta   90.00
_cell.angle_gamma   90.00
#
_symmetry.space_group_name_H-M   'P 1'
#
loop_
_entity.id
_entity.type
_entity.pdbx_description
1 polymer ?
#
loop_
_entity_poly.entity_id
_entity_poly.type
_entity_poly.pdbx_seq_one_letter_code
_entity_poly.pdbx_strand_id
1 'polypeptide(L)'
;MVSLTYLNLPHMGLTGTIPQNIQYLIHLTYLDLSENSLNGTIPEEIGNLTSLLTLGFRANQLTGTIPDSIGNLKQLLSLFVFLDSLI
;
A
#
# COMPACT_ATOMS: atom_id res chain seq x y z
N MET A 1 -8.76 22.55 -5.60
CA MET A 1 -8.83 21.11 -5.93
C MET A 1 -8.57 20.35 -4.65
N VAL A 2 -9.40 19.36 -4.32
CA VAL A 2 -9.27 18.58 -3.08
C VAL A 2 -8.36 17.39 -3.36
N SER A 3 -7.28 17.27 -2.59
CA SER A 3 -6.36 16.12 -2.66
C SER A 3 -6.73 15.12 -1.59
N LEU A 4 -6.74 13.82 -1.94
CA LEU A 4 -6.93 12.76 -0.96
C LEU A 4 -5.66 12.62 -0.12
N THR A 5 -5.79 12.74 1.20
CA THR A 5 -4.67 12.65 2.16
C THR A 5 -4.76 11.43 3.06
N TYR A 6 -5.96 10.89 3.25
CA TYR A 6 -6.23 9.80 4.17
C TYR A 6 -7.14 8.78 3.50
N LEU A 7 -6.66 7.55 3.36
CA LEU A 7 -7.43 6.43 2.82
C LEU A 7 -7.33 5.24 3.78
N ASN A 8 -8.43 4.90 4.42
CA ASN A 8 -8.51 3.83 5.41
C ASN A 8 -9.66 2.90 5.03
N LEU A 9 -9.34 1.75 4.44
CA LEU A 9 -10.29 0.77 3.93
C LEU A 9 -10.07 -0.65 4.48
N PRO A 10 -9.77 -0.87 5.77
CA PRO A 10 -9.59 -2.21 6.30
C PRO A 10 -10.93 -2.93 6.40
N HIS A 11 -10.93 -4.26 6.23
CA HIS A 11 -12.13 -5.09 6.35
C HIS A 11 -13.28 -4.74 5.38
N MET A 12 -12.95 -4.25 4.19
CA MET A 12 -13.95 -3.83 3.20
C MET A 12 -14.29 -4.91 2.18
N GLY A 13 -13.64 -6.09 2.25
CA GLY A 13 -13.84 -7.17 1.29
C GLY A 13 -13.32 -6.82 -0.11
N LEU A 14 -12.34 -5.91 -0.21
CA LEU A 14 -11.74 -5.53 -1.48
C LEU A 14 -11.02 -6.72 -2.11
N THR A 15 -11.19 -6.89 -3.41
CA THR A 15 -10.59 -7.97 -4.20
C THR A 15 -9.78 -7.41 -5.37
N GLY A 16 -8.96 -8.26 -6.00
CA GLY A 16 -8.13 -7.87 -7.13
C GLY A 16 -6.78 -7.30 -6.68
N THR A 17 -6.09 -6.60 -7.57
CA THR A 17 -4.71 -6.13 -7.33
C THR A 17 -4.66 -4.68 -6.85
N ILE A 18 -3.55 -4.30 -6.21
CA ILE A 18 -3.23 -2.88 -5.99
C ILE A 18 -2.86 -2.26 -7.36
N PRO A 19 -3.57 -1.24 -7.84
CA PRO A 19 -3.35 -0.74 -9.20
C PRO A 19 -2.18 0.24 -9.27
N GLN A 20 -1.43 0.23 -10.37
CA GLN A 20 -0.26 1.11 -10.59
C GLN A 20 -0.61 2.61 -10.55
N ASN A 21 -1.84 2.98 -10.89
CA ASN A 21 -2.31 4.36 -10.85
C ASN A 21 -2.37 4.94 -9.41
N ILE A 22 -2.13 4.13 -8.37
CA ILE A 22 -1.96 4.61 -7.00
C ILE A 22 -0.86 5.67 -6.91
N GLN A 23 0.13 5.66 -7.82
CA GLN A 23 1.19 6.67 -7.92
C GLN A 23 0.71 8.12 -7.97
N TYR A 24 -0.52 8.39 -8.41
CA TYR A 24 -1.05 9.75 -8.52
C TYR A 24 -1.56 10.30 -7.18
N LEU A 25 -1.68 9.46 -6.15
CA LEU A 25 -2.14 9.84 -4.82
C LEU A 25 -1.01 10.42 -3.96
N ILE A 26 -0.15 11.26 -4.55
CA ILE A 26 1.11 11.77 -3.97
C ILE A 26 0.97 12.55 -2.66
N HIS A 27 -0.25 12.97 -2.33
CA HIS A 27 -0.58 13.69 -1.11
C HIS A 27 -1.09 12.78 0.02
N LEU A 28 -1.20 11.47 -0.19
CA LEU A 28 -1.56 10.53 0.86
C LEU A 28 -0.51 10.53 1.97
N THR A 29 -0.97 10.71 3.20
CA THR A 29 -0.19 10.55 4.42
C THR A 29 -0.54 9.25 5.15
N TYR A 30 -1.72 8.68 4.87
CA TYR A 30 -2.18 7.43 5.44
C TYR A 30 -2.85 6.56 4.39
N LEU A 31 -2.36 5.34 4.23
CA LEU A 31 -2.95 4.32 3.38
C LEU A 31 -3.03 3.01 4.16
N ASP A 32 -4.25 2.57 4.47
CA ASP A 32 -4.49 1.24 5.03
C ASP A 32 -5.47 0.45 4.16
N LEU A 33 -4.97 -0.63 3.58
CA LEU A 33 -5.71 -1.62 2.80
C LEU A 33 -5.69 -3.00 3.48
N SER A 34 -5.31 -3.06 4.75
CA SER A 34 -5.16 -4.31 5.49
C SER A 34 -6.47 -5.08 5.60
N GLU A 35 -6.39 -6.38 5.83
CA GLU A 35 -7.55 -7.22 6.16
C GLU A 35 -8.61 -7.19 5.04
N ASN A 36 -8.14 -7.37 3.80
CA ASN A 36 -8.95 -7.50 2.58
C ASN A 36 -8.61 -8.81 1.85
N SER A 37 -9.13 -8.99 0.64
CA SER A 37 -8.82 -10.11 -0.26
C SER A 37 -8.04 -9.65 -1.50
N LEU A 38 -7.17 -8.64 -1.33
CA LEU A 38 -6.29 -8.17 -2.41
C LEU A 38 -5.26 -9.24 -2.74
N ASN A 39 -4.91 -9.38 -4.02
CA ASN A 39 -3.99 -10.38 -4.53
C ASN A 39 -2.94 -9.77 -5.48
N GLY A 40 -2.06 -10.60 -6.03
CA GLY A 40 -0.95 -10.16 -6.88
C GLY A 40 0.23 -9.63 -6.06
N THR A 41 0.96 -8.65 -6.57
CA THR A 41 2.15 -8.07 -5.92
C THR A 41 1.89 -6.64 -5.45
N ILE A 42 2.78 -6.12 -4.58
CA ILE A 42 2.82 -4.69 -4.28
C ILE A 42 3.53 -3.99 -5.46
N PRO A 43 2.88 -3.03 -6.14
CA PRO A 43 3.48 -2.33 -7.28
C PRO A 43 4.64 -1.43 -6.85
N GLU A 44 5.68 -1.29 -7.69
CA GLU A 44 6.82 -0.40 -7.40
C GLU A 44 6.38 1.07 -7.26
N GLU A 45 5.28 1.43 -7.92
CA GLU A 45 4.63 2.74 -7.87
C GLU A 45 4.26 3.18 -6.45
N ILE A 46 4.18 2.26 -5.48
CA ILE A 46 3.98 2.63 -4.08
C ILE A 46 5.07 3.57 -3.56
N GLY A 47 6.30 3.45 -4.09
CA GLY A 47 7.43 4.30 -3.73
C GLY A 47 7.29 5.76 -4.16
N ASN A 48 6.31 6.09 -5.02
CA ASN A 48 6.02 7.46 -5.42
C ASN A 48 5.21 8.24 -4.37
N LEU A 49 4.65 7.55 -3.37
CA LEU A 49 3.82 8.15 -2.32
C LEU A 49 4.67 8.68 -1.17
N THR A 50 5.61 9.56 -1.49
CA THR A 50 6.65 10.06 -0.58
C THR A 50 6.14 10.87 0.61
N SER A 51 4.85 11.24 0.62
CA SER A 51 4.15 11.88 1.74
C SER A 51 3.62 10.90 2.79
N LEU A 52 3.68 9.58 2.55
CA LEU A 52 3.12 8.58 3.47
C LEU A 52 3.85 8.56 4.80
N LEU A 53 3.05 8.60 5.87
CA LEU A 53 3.46 8.38 7.26
C LEU A 53 3.10 6.97 7.71
N THR A 54 2.01 6.39 7.18
CA THR A 54 1.55 5.04 7.51
C THR A 54 1.12 4.30 6.27
N LEU A 55 1.60 3.06 6.15
CA LEU A 55 1.31 2.15 5.03
C LEU A 55 0.95 0.76 5.56
N GLY A 56 -0.24 0.26 5.22
CA GLY A 56 -0.76 -1.03 5.67
C GLY A 56 -1.31 -1.89 4.53
N PHE A 57 -0.82 -3.13 4.45
CA PHE A 57 -1.27 -4.15 3.50
C PHE A 57 -1.46 -5.54 4.14
N ARG A 58 -1.27 -5.67 5.46
CA ARG A 58 -1.28 -6.98 6.16
C ARG A 58 -2.60 -7.72 5.96
N ALA A 59 -2.58 -9.04 6.11
CA ALA A 59 -3.78 -9.88 6.01
C ALA A 59 -4.52 -9.67 4.67
N ASN A 60 -3.77 -9.82 3.59
CA ASN A 60 -4.25 -9.91 2.21
C ASN A 60 -3.57 -11.10 1.54
N GLN A 61 -4.05 -11.50 0.36
CA GLN A 61 -3.48 -12.59 -0.45
C GLN A 61 -2.34 -12.06 -1.35
N LEU A 62 -1.56 -11.08 -0.88
CA LEU A 62 -0.45 -10.49 -1.62
C LEU A 62 0.75 -11.46 -1.61
N THR A 63 1.39 -11.57 -2.77
CA THR A 63 2.50 -12.48 -3.08
C THR A 63 3.71 -11.70 -3.60
N GLY A 64 4.84 -12.38 -3.79
CA GLY A 64 6.08 -11.77 -4.28
C GLY A 64 6.91 -11.13 -3.17
N THR A 65 7.69 -10.11 -3.51
CA THR A 65 8.54 -9.38 -2.57
C THR A 65 8.01 -7.99 -2.27
N ILE A 66 8.47 -7.42 -1.17
CA ILE A 66 8.31 -5.98 -0.94
C ILE A 66 9.20 -5.25 -1.97
N PRO A 67 8.66 -4.32 -2.79
CA PRO A 67 9.47 -3.65 -3.79
C PRO A 67 10.50 -2.71 -3.14
N ASP A 68 11.70 -2.65 -3.72
CA ASP A 68 12.79 -1.80 -3.23
C ASP A 68 12.42 -0.31 -3.17
N SER A 69 11.44 0.10 -3.99
CA SER A 69 10.90 1.45 -4.01
C SER A 69 10.23 1.86 -2.68
N ILE A 70 9.88 0.93 -1.79
CA ILE A 70 9.48 1.27 -0.41
C ILE A 70 10.58 2.10 0.28
N GLY A 71 11.85 1.89 -0.08
CA GLY A 71 12.98 2.69 0.40
C GLY A 71 12.88 4.18 0.07
N ASN A 72 12.04 4.59 -0.88
CA ASN A 72 11.80 6.00 -1.23
C ASN A 72 10.85 6.71 -0.26
N LEU A 73 10.11 5.97 0.58
CA LEU A 73 9.14 6.50 1.53
C LEU A 73 9.82 7.06 2.78
N LYS A 74 10.61 8.14 2.60
CA LYS A 74 11.47 8.71 3.66
C LYS A 74 10.71 9.27 4.87
N GLN A 75 9.41 9.52 4.73
CA GLN A 75 8.54 10.00 5.82
C GLN A 75 7.80 8.87 6.55
N LEU A 76 7.96 7.61 6.11
CA LEU A 76 7.20 6.49 6.64
C LEU A 76 7.58 6.20 8.09
N LEU A 77 6.59 6.27 8.98
CA LEU A 77 6.75 6.00 10.41
C LEU A 77 6.25 4.61 10.79
N SER A 78 5.34 4.04 10.00
CA SER A 78 4.75 2.73 10.27
C SER A 78 4.48 1.97 8.98
N LEU A 79 5.00 0.75 8.93
CA LEU A 79 4.81 -0.18 7.82
C LEU A 79 4.23 -1.50 8.36
N PHE A 80 3.01 -1.84 7.94
CA PHE A 80 2.35 -3.09 8.31
C PHE A 80 2.20 -3.98 7.08
N VAL A 81 3.11 -4.95 6.95
CA VAL A 81 3.14 -5.89 5.82
C VAL A 81 3.21 -7.32 6.34
N PHE A 82 2.41 -8.19 5.74
CA PHE A 82 2.50 -9.64 5.88
C PHE A 82 2.16 -10.22 4.51
N LEU A 83 3.10 -10.94 3.90
CA LEU A 83 2.91 -11.58 2.60
C LEU A 83 2.66 -13.06 2.85
N ASP A 84 1.60 -13.61 2.25
CA ASP A 84 1.12 -14.97 2.56
C ASP A 84 2.02 -16.07 1.95
N SER A 85 3.02 -15.72 1.15
CA SER A 85 4.01 -16.70 0.65
C SER A 85 5.33 -16.04 0.25
N LEU A 86 6.36 -16.21 1.08
CA LEU A 86 7.77 -16.18 0.65
C LEU A 86 8.05 -17.48 -0.09
N ILE A 87 8.39 -17.41 -1.39
CA ILE A 87 9.15 -18.46 -2.07
C ILE A 87 10.62 -18.07 -1.99
#